data_AF-A0A932T109-F1
#
_entry.id   AF-A0A932T109-F1
#
_cell.length_a   1.000
_cell.length_b   1.000
_cell.length_c   1.000
_cell.angle_alpha   90.00
_cell.angle_beta   90.00
_cell.angle_gamma   90.00
#
_symmetry.space_group_name_H-M   'P 1'
#
loop_
_entity.id
_entity.type
_entity.pdbx_description
1 polymer ?
#
loop_
_entity_poly.entity_id
_entity_poly.type
_entity_poly.pdbx_seq_one_letter_code
_entity_poly.pdbx_strand_id
1 'polypeptide(L)'
;MSTEHLILCGGIQSPTRQRAPSSAERLELKSAERHGTKCSGNVNLKISDIRKSALSGLPAIASDLIEVAAYVYAADQATTRGGTHSFEYGEKWRRHFRFEIPVRRPAIWNSSEVKESLTSTLTFLSDDVYEFDFFEYENPRRIQSHFEFSLQTPNVQEVDEVVLFSGGLDSLCGAVDEILLQKRRVALVSHTPAGQLEHRQQELVTALRSEIRDPLLQPLHVQAEVNKDQDLNRGFTQRSRSFLYASMAAVIARIFKLDRIRFYENGVVSLNLP
;
A
#
# COMPACT_ATOMS: atom_id res chain seq x y z
N MET A 1 -25.38 7.28 15.95
CA MET A 1 -24.17 6.47 16.21
C MET A 1 -23.73 5.93 14.86
N SER A 2 -22.50 6.18 14.44
CA SER A 2 -21.98 5.64 13.18
C SER A 2 -22.01 4.11 13.25
N THR A 3 -22.42 3.46 12.16
CA THR A 3 -22.49 2.00 12.09
C THR A 3 -21.07 1.44 12.11
N GLU A 4 -20.79 0.48 13.00
CA GLU A 4 -19.51 -0.23 13.00
C GLU A 4 -19.38 -1.11 11.75
N HIS A 5 -18.25 -0.98 11.06
CA HIS A 5 -17.85 -1.78 9.91
C HIS A 5 -16.77 -2.77 10.33
N LEU A 6 -17.18 -4.02 10.58
CA LEU A 6 -16.25 -5.12 10.88
C LEU A 6 -15.60 -5.63 9.59
N ILE A 7 -14.27 -5.60 9.56
CA ILE A 7 -13.44 -6.07 8.44
C ILE A 7 -12.62 -7.28 8.91
N LEU A 8 -12.90 -8.43 8.31
CA LEU A 8 -12.19 -9.69 8.57
C LEU A 8 -11.15 -9.92 7.47
N CYS A 9 -9.86 -9.94 7.83
CA CYS A 9 -8.77 -10.01 6.88
C CYS A 9 -8.08 -11.37 6.85
N GLY A 10 -7.44 -11.74 5.74
CA GLY A 10 -6.56 -12.92 5.69
C GLY A 10 -7.25 -14.28 5.69
N GLY A 11 -8.51 -14.33 5.23
CA GLY A 11 -9.26 -15.58 5.05
C GLY A 11 -9.99 -16.09 6.31
N ILE A 12 -10.09 -15.27 7.36
CA ILE A 12 -10.85 -15.60 8.56
C ILE A 12 -12.34 -15.74 8.24
N GLN A 13 -12.97 -16.79 8.76
CA GLN A 13 -14.40 -17.06 8.56
C GLN A 13 -15.29 -16.39 9.63
N SER A 14 -14.80 -16.29 10.87
CA SER A 14 -15.56 -15.83 12.04
C SER A 14 -14.73 -14.87 12.91
N PRO A 15 -15.34 -13.87 13.56
CA PRO A 15 -14.60 -12.92 14.37
C PRO A 15 -14.12 -13.54 15.69
N THR A 16 -13.10 -12.93 16.24
CA THR A 16 -12.37 -13.41 17.41
C THR A 16 -13.09 -13.07 18.72
N ARG A 17 -13.81 -11.94 18.77
CA ARG A 17 -14.40 -11.42 20.02
C ARG A 17 -15.93 -11.39 20.08
N GLN A 18 -16.65 -11.55 18.96
CA GLN A 18 -18.13 -11.53 18.92
C GLN A 18 -18.68 -12.34 17.72
N ARG A 19 -19.97 -12.67 17.72
CA ARG A 19 -20.66 -13.25 16.56
C ARG A 19 -20.65 -12.21 15.43
N ALA A 20 -20.12 -12.55 14.25
CA ALA A 20 -20.08 -11.61 13.13
C ALA A 20 -21.49 -11.07 12.88
N PRO A 21 -21.70 -9.74 12.82
CA PRO A 21 -22.89 -9.23 12.18
C PRO A 21 -22.92 -9.81 10.75
N SER A 22 -24.12 -10.09 10.24
CA SER A 22 -24.31 -10.65 8.89
C SER A 22 -23.69 -9.79 7.78
N SER A 23 -23.32 -8.54 8.09
CA SER A 23 -22.72 -7.54 7.22
C SER A 23 -21.20 -7.39 7.32
N ALA A 24 -20.47 -8.32 7.96
CA ALA A 24 -19.00 -8.23 8.05
C ALA A 24 -18.34 -8.33 6.66
N GLU A 25 -17.45 -7.40 6.36
CA GLU A 25 -16.69 -7.37 5.11
C GLU A 25 -15.51 -8.33 5.21
N ARG A 26 -15.28 -9.14 4.18
CA ARG A 26 -14.18 -10.11 4.17
C ARG A 26 -13.18 -9.74 3.10
N LEU A 27 -11.93 -9.54 3.50
CA LEU A 27 -10.84 -9.19 2.61
C LEU A 27 -9.77 -10.27 2.66
N GLU A 28 -9.50 -10.89 1.52
CA GLU A 28 -8.47 -11.91 1.39
C GLU A 28 -7.56 -11.58 0.20
N LEU A 29 -6.25 -11.65 0.43
CA LEU A 29 -5.28 -11.43 -0.63
C LEU A 29 -5.34 -12.57 -1.65
N LYS A 30 -5.33 -12.26 -2.94
CA LYS A 30 -5.27 -13.28 -4.00
C LYS A 30 -3.96 -14.06 -3.90
N SER A 31 -4.04 -15.38 -4.05
CA SER A 31 -2.85 -16.23 -4.16
C SER A 31 -2.37 -16.28 -5.60
N ALA A 32 -1.06 -16.28 -5.84
CA ALA A 32 -0.53 -16.65 -7.14
C ALA A 32 -1.00 -18.07 -7.51
N GLU A 33 -1.55 -18.25 -8.71
CA GLU A 33 -2.07 -19.53 -9.19
C GLU A 33 -1.00 -20.62 -9.04
N ARG A 34 -1.30 -21.67 -8.27
CA ARG A 34 -0.59 -22.94 -8.36
C ARG A 34 -1.56 -23.95 -8.92
N HIS A 35 -1.31 -24.38 -10.17
CA HIS A 35 -1.92 -25.56 -10.77
C HIS A 35 -3.46 -25.56 -10.74
N GLY A 36 -4.09 -24.67 -11.52
CA GLY A 36 -5.51 -24.79 -11.89
C GLY A 36 -6.54 -24.69 -10.76
N THR A 37 -6.12 -24.33 -9.54
CA THR A 37 -7.04 -24.11 -8.42
C THR A 37 -7.43 -22.63 -8.38
N LYS A 38 -8.74 -22.36 -8.39
CA LYS A 38 -9.35 -21.02 -8.42
C LYS A 38 -8.72 -20.12 -7.35
N CYS A 39 -8.23 -18.94 -7.72
CA CYS A 39 -7.72 -17.94 -6.77
C CYS A 39 -8.80 -17.60 -5.73
N SER A 40 -8.63 -18.03 -4.48
CA SER A 40 -9.45 -17.58 -3.36
C SER A 40 -8.85 -16.28 -2.84
N GLY A 41 -9.50 -15.16 -3.15
CA GLY A 41 -9.11 -13.83 -2.67
C GLY A 41 -9.72 -12.73 -3.53
N ASN A 42 -10.00 -11.59 -2.91
CA ASN A 42 -10.66 -10.44 -3.52
C ASN A 42 -9.83 -9.16 -3.46
N VAL A 43 -8.61 -9.22 -2.93
CA VAL A 43 -7.63 -8.13 -2.93
C VAL A 43 -6.36 -8.58 -3.65
N ASN A 44 -5.98 -7.89 -4.73
CA ASN A 44 -4.70 -8.11 -5.39
C ASN A 44 -3.62 -7.25 -4.73
N LEU A 45 -2.46 -7.85 -4.46
CA LEU A 45 -1.25 -7.16 -4.00
C LEU A 45 -0.07 -7.72 -4.78
N LYS A 46 0.58 -6.87 -5.55
CA LYS A 46 1.68 -7.25 -6.41
C LYS A 46 2.71 -6.12 -6.49
N ILE A 47 3.98 -6.45 -6.37
CA ILE A 47 5.11 -5.51 -6.44
C ILE A 47 6.09 -6.04 -7.47
N SER A 48 6.28 -5.30 -8.56
CA SER A 48 7.11 -5.69 -9.69
C SER A 48 8.50 -5.06 -9.62
N ASP A 49 9.38 -5.55 -10.50
CA ASP A 49 10.68 -4.93 -10.79
C ASP A 49 11.64 -4.89 -9.59
N ILE A 50 11.68 -5.98 -8.83
CA ILE A 50 12.67 -6.18 -7.76
C ILE A 50 13.46 -7.47 -7.99
N ARG A 51 14.74 -7.51 -7.63
CA ARG A 51 15.52 -8.76 -7.62
C ARG A 51 15.06 -9.66 -6.48
N LYS A 52 14.94 -10.96 -6.73
CA LYS A 52 14.61 -11.95 -5.67
C LYS A 52 15.61 -11.94 -4.51
N SER A 53 16.89 -11.73 -4.79
CA SER A 53 17.94 -11.62 -3.78
C SER A 53 17.76 -10.42 -2.85
N ALA A 54 17.07 -9.37 -3.30
CA ALA A 54 16.80 -8.17 -2.51
C ALA A 54 15.89 -8.42 -1.32
N LEU A 55 15.03 -9.44 -1.40
CA LEU A 55 14.14 -9.81 -0.31
C LEU A 55 14.84 -10.61 0.81
N SER A 56 16.11 -10.96 0.64
CA SER A 56 16.85 -11.68 1.68
C SER A 56 17.06 -10.81 2.92
N GLY A 57 16.64 -11.31 4.08
CA GLY A 57 16.78 -10.60 5.35
C GLY A 57 15.70 -9.56 5.65
N LEU A 58 14.65 -9.45 4.82
CA LEU A 58 13.54 -8.56 5.13
C LEU A 58 12.77 -9.09 6.37
N PRO A 59 12.55 -8.26 7.41
CA PRO A 59 11.89 -8.73 8.62
C PRO A 59 10.41 -9.05 8.36
N ALA A 60 9.87 -10.02 9.09
CA ALA A 60 8.47 -10.44 8.95
C ALA A 60 7.47 -9.27 9.06
N ILE A 61 7.79 -8.28 9.90
CA ILE A 61 6.99 -7.06 10.10
C ILE A 61 6.80 -6.25 8.81
N ALA A 62 7.74 -6.29 7.87
CA ALA A 62 7.60 -5.60 6.59
C ALA A 62 6.53 -6.27 5.70
N SER A 63 6.42 -7.59 5.76
CA SER A 63 5.34 -8.34 5.10
C SER A 63 4.00 -7.95 5.70
N ASP A 64 3.92 -7.96 7.04
CA ASP A 64 2.70 -7.58 7.75
C ASP A 64 2.28 -6.14 7.39
N LEU A 65 3.22 -5.20 7.30
CA LEU A 65 2.92 -3.79 7.00
C LEU A 65 2.27 -3.60 5.63
N ILE A 66 2.79 -4.24 4.58
CA ILE A 66 2.20 -4.12 3.23
C ILE A 66 0.81 -4.79 3.21
N GLU A 67 0.65 -5.94 3.86
CA GLU A 67 -0.62 -6.65 3.92
C GLU A 67 -1.68 -5.82 4.69
N VAL A 68 -1.34 -5.28 5.86
CA VAL A 68 -2.20 -4.37 6.64
C VAL A 68 -2.59 -3.16 5.79
N ALA A 69 -1.63 -2.54 5.11
CA ALA A 69 -1.88 -1.38 4.28
C ALA A 69 -2.80 -1.69 3.09
N ALA A 70 -2.64 -2.86 2.45
CA ALA A 70 -3.51 -3.33 1.38
C ALA A 70 -4.95 -3.56 1.89
N TYR A 71 -5.12 -4.16 3.07
CA TYR A 71 -6.43 -4.35 3.69
C TYR A 71 -7.12 -3.04 4.04
N VAL A 72 -6.40 -2.09 4.65
CA VAL A 72 -6.93 -0.76 4.98
C VAL A 72 -7.35 -0.01 3.72
N TYR A 73 -6.55 -0.08 2.66
CA TYR A 73 -6.87 0.53 1.37
C TYR A 73 -8.09 -0.11 0.70
N ALA A 74 -8.19 -1.44 0.71
CA ALA A 74 -9.34 -2.15 0.17
C ALA A 74 -10.62 -1.85 0.97
N ALA A 75 -10.56 -1.81 2.30
CA ALA A 75 -11.70 -1.48 3.17
C ALA A 75 -12.19 -0.03 2.98
N ASP A 76 -11.26 0.93 2.78
CA ASP A 76 -11.59 2.32 2.47
C ASP A 76 -12.46 2.44 1.22
N GLN A 77 -12.18 1.60 0.20
CA GLN A 77 -12.94 1.56 -1.05
C GLN A 77 -14.17 0.66 -0.99
N ALA A 78 -14.17 -0.37 -0.14
CA ALA A 78 -15.32 -1.24 0.05
C ALA A 78 -16.47 -0.55 0.80
N THR A 79 -16.19 0.49 1.58
CA THR A 79 -17.19 1.12 2.45
C THR A 79 -17.53 2.51 1.95
N THR A 80 -18.80 2.79 1.67
CA THR A 80 -19.20 4.12 1.16
C THR A 80 -19.23 5.17 2.26
N ARG A 81 -19.00 6.43 1.89
CA ARG A 81 -19.22 7.60 2.75
C ARG A 81 -20.57 8.27 2.48
N GLY A 82 -21.54 7.48 2.01
CA GLY A 82 -22.76 7.97 1.38
C GLY A 82 -22.65 8.08 -0.16
N GLY A 83 -23.75 8.46 -0.79
CA GLY A 83 -23.86 8.71 -2.23
C GLY A 83 -23.51 10.14 -2.66
N THR A 84 -23.63 10.42 -3.95
CA THR A 84 -23.32 11.72 -4.57
C THR A 84 -24.26 12.85 -4.16
N HIS A 85 -25.35 12.55 -3.45
CA HIS A 85 -26.27 13.55 -2.91
C HIS A 85 -25.74 14.07 -1.57
N SER A 86 -25.65 15.41 -1.45
CA SER A 86 -25.03 16.15 -0.35
C SER A 86 -25.50 15.78 1.05
N PHE A 87 -26.70 15.21 1.21
CA PHE A 87 -27.24 14.77 2.50
C PHE A 87 -26.66 13.43 2.97
N GLU A 88 -26.22 12.55 2.07
CA GLU A 88 -25.64 11.25 2.46
C GLU A 88 -24.18 11.35 2.91
N TYR A 89 -23.48 12.37 2.41
CA TYR A 89 -22.17 12.81 2.88
C TYR A 89 -22.17 13.30 4.34
N GLY A 90 -23.34 13.39 5.01
CA GLY A 90 -23.45 13.75 6.41
C GLY A 90 -23.01 12.63 7.36
N GLU A 91 -23.96 11.96 8.02
CA GLU A 91 -23.68 10.99 9.09
C GLU A 91 -22.75 9.82 8.67
N LYS A 92 -22.71 9.48 7.38
CA LYS A 92 -21.88 8.38 6.84
C LYS A 92 -20.47 8.82 6.47
N TRP A 93 -20.12 10.10 6.57
CA TRP A 93 -18.76 10.56 6.26
C TRP A 93 -17.74 9.92 7.17
N ARG A 94 -17.95 9.96 8.49
CA ARG A 94 -17.06 9.35 9.48
C ARG A 94 -17.50 7.91 9.72
N ARG A 95 -16.72 6.97 9.19
CA ARG A 95 -16.97 5.54 9.38
C ARG A 95 -16.23 5.07 10.61
N HIS A 96 -16.76 4.02 11.23
CA HIS A 96 -16.08 3.31 12.31
C HIS A 96 -15.65 1.95 11.79
N PHE A 97 -14.35 1.75 11.62
CA PHE A 97 -13.77 0.48 11.19
C PHE A 97 -13.23 -0.30 12.38
N ARG A 98 -13.54 -1.60 12.39
CA ARG A 98 -12.88 -2.57 13.27
C ARG A 98 -12.25 -3.67 12.41
N PHE A 99 -10.94 -3.76 12.45
CA PHE A 99 -10.17 -4.72 11.67
C PHE A 99 -9.73 -5.89 12.56
N GLU A 100 -9.95 -7.11 12.07
CA GLU A 100 -9.32 -8.32 12.61
C GLU A 100 -8.33 -8.86 11.57
N ILE A 101 -7.03 -8.78 11.86
CA ILE A 101 -5.96 -9.05 10.89
C ILE A 101 -4.96 -10.09 11.46
N PRO A 102 -4.73 -11.22 10.76
CA PRO A 102 -3.67 -12.14 11.11
C PRO A 102 -2.31 -11.54 10.72
N VAL A 103 -1.35 -11.53 11.66
CA VAL A 103 0.00 -10.99 11.45
C VAL A 103 1.07 -11.96 11.95
N ARG A 104 2.26 -11.87 11.39
CA ARG A 104 3.41 -12.72 11.77
C ARG A 104 4.01 -12.31 13.12
N ARG A 105 3.84 -11.04 13.54
CA ARG A 105 4.37 -10.51 14.81
C ARG A 105 3.30 -9.85 15.69
N PRO A 106 2.32 -10.60 16.23
CA PRO A 106 1.19 -10.02 16.99
C PRO A 106 1.62 -9.19 18.19
N ALA A 107 2.68 -9.57 18.90
CA ALA A 107 3.16 -8.82 20.07
C ALA A 107 3.62 -7.39 19.72
N ILE A 108 4.23 -7.19 18.54
CA ILE A 108 4.66 -5.87 18.09
C ILE A 108 3.44 -5.05 17.65
N TRP A 109 2.60 -5.64 16.82
CA TRP A 109 1.38 -4.97 16.33
C TRP A 109 0.36 -4.65 17.41
N ASN A 110 0.34 -5.40 18.51
CA ASN A 110 -0.50 -5.13 19.68
C ASN A 110 0.16 -4.25 20.75
N SER A 111 1.42 -3.82 20.55
CA SER A 111 2.00 -2.81 21.43
C SER A 111 1.22 -1.49 21.33
N SER A 112 1.12 -0.76 22.43
CA SER A 112 0.40 0.52 22.46
C SER A 112 0.99 1.52 21.47
N GLU A 113 2.32 1.62 21.42
CA GLU A 113 3.05 2.52 20.51
C GLU A 113 2.67 2.31 19.03
N VAL A 114 2.68 1.04 18.56
CA VAL A 114 2.35 0.73 17.16
C VAL A 114 0.87 0.95 16.88
N LYS A 115 -0.03 0.52 17.79
CA LYS A 115 -1.47 0.70 17.61
C LYS A 115 -1.86 2.19 17.59
N GLU A 116 -1.36 2.97 18.54
CA GLU A 116 -1.64 4.40 18.63
C GLU A 116 -1.12 5.14 17.38
N SER A 117 0.11 4.83 16.95
CA SER A 117 0.68 5.42 15.73
C SER A 117 -0.13 5.08 14.48
N LEU A 118 -0.54 3.81 14.33
CA LEU A 118 -1.35 3.36 13.20
C LEU A 118 -2.73 4.02 13.19
N THR A 119 -3.45 3.95 14.32
CA THR A 119 -4.80 4.54 14.46
C THR A 119 -4.76 6.04 14.26
N SER A 120 -3.83 6.76 14.91
CA SER A 120 -3.70 8.22 14.77
C SER A 120 -3.42 8.63 13.32
N THR A 121 -2.50 7.92 12.64
CA THR A 121 -2.16 8.20 11.25
C THR A 121 -3.36 8.00 10.34
N LEU A 122 -4.07 6.89 10.48
CA LEU A 122 -5.21 6.58 9.61
C LEU A 122 -6.40 7.51 9.88
N THR A 123 -6.71 7.81 11.15
CA THR A 123 -7.73 8.79 11.53
C THR A 123 -7.40 10.18 10.99
N PHE A 124 -6.13 10.61 11.04
CA PHE A 124 -5.74 11.89 10.45
C PHE A 124 -5.96 11.92 8.93
N LEU A 125 -5.58 10.86 8.22
CA LEU A 125 -5.68 10.80 6.77
C LEU A 125 -7.13 10.72 6.26
N SER A 126 -8.03 10.09 7.03
CA SER A 126 -9.35 9.71 6.55
C SER A 126 -10.53 10.29 7.35
N ASP A 127 -10.31 10.87 8.53
CA ASP A 127 -11.36 11.32 9.46
C ASP A 127 -12.28 10.16 9.96
N ASP A 128 -11.87 8.90 9.73
CA ASP A 128 -12.56 7.71 10.25
C ASP A 128 -12.00 7.30 11.64
N VAL A 129 -12.78 6.47 12.34
CA VAL A 129 -12.37 5.81 13.58
C VAL A 129 -11.85 4.42 13.26
N TYR A 130 -10.69 4.04 13.79
CA TYR A 130 -10.06 2.74 13.56
C TYR A 130 -9.81 1.98 14.86
N GLU A 131 -10.22 0.71 14.86
CA GLU A 131 -9.86 -0.29 15.86
C GLU A 131 -9.18 -1.48 15.20
N PHE A 132 -8.12 -2.01 15.84
CA PHE A 132 -7.35 -3.13 15.32
C PHE A 132 -7.21 -4.24 16.37
N ASP A 133 -7.61 -5.44 15.98
CA ASP A 133 -7.37 -6.69 16.67
C ASP A 133 -6.39 -7.54 15.83
N PHE A 134 -5.13 -7.56 16.24
CA PHE A 134 -4.09 -8.37 15.59
C PHE A 134 -3.91 -9.69 16.32
N PHE A 135 -3.81 -10.79 15.57
CA PHE A 135 -3.62 -12.12 16.13
C PHE A 135 -2.64 -12.94 15.27
N GLU A 136 -2.25 -14.12 15.74
CA GLU A 136 -1.20 -14.92 15.09
C GLU A 136 -1.65 -15.46 13.72
N TYR A 137 -0.81 -15.25 12.71
CA TYR A 137 -1.02 -15.81 11.39
C TYR A 137 -0.51 -17.26 11.34
N GLU A 138 -1.41 -18.23 11.47
CA GLU A 138 -1.05 -19.67 11.54
C GLU A 138 -0.31 -20.17 10.29
N ASN A 139 -0.76 -19.75 9.10
CA ASN A 139 -0.19 -20.17 7.82
C ASN A 139 0.20 -18.95 6.98
N PRO A 140 1.25 -18.21 7.39
CA PRO A 140 1.58 -16.95 6.78
C PRO A 140 2.12 -17.17 5.37
N ARG A 141 1.64 -16.33 4.44
CA ARG A 141 2.18 -16.33 3.08
C ARG A 141 3.64 -15.89 3.10
N ARG A 142 4.43 -16.45 2.20
CA ARG A 142 5.82 -15.99 2.03
C ARG A 142 5.80 -14.64 1.35
N ILE A 143 6.56 -13.67 1.85
CA ILE A 143 6.61 -12.33 1.24
C ILE A 143 6.88 -12.36 -0.26
N GLN A 144 7.68 -13.33 -0.73
CA GLN A 144 7.99 -13.49 -2.15
C GLN A 144 6.75 -13.74 -3.03
N SER A 145 5.60 -14.15 -2.47
CA SER A 145 4.36 -14.31 -3.24
C SER A 145 3.79 -12.99 -3.74
N HIS A 146 4.16 -11.88 -3.10
CA HIS A 146 3.70 -10.55 -3.45
C HIS A 146 4.61 -9.86 -4.47
N PHE A 147 5.73 -10.49 -4.86
CA PHE A 147 6.73 -9.86 -5.71
C PHE A 147 6.89 -10.58 -7.04
N GLU A 148 6.91 -9.82 -8.13
CA GLU A 148 7.37 -10.28 -9.43
C GLU A 148 8.83 -9.89 -9.64
N PHE A 149 9.64 -10.91 -9.89
CA PHE A 149 11.09 -10.75 -9.97
C PHE A 149 11.54 -10.57 -11.41
N SER A 150 12.36 -9.55 -11.65
CA SER A 150 13.03 -9.34 -12.93
C SER A 150 14.54 -9.43 -12.75
N LEU A 151 15.19 -10.28 -13.54
CA LEU A 151 16.66 -10.41 -13.56
C LEU A 151 17.35 -9.17 -14.15
N GLN A 152 16.61 -8.31 -14.86
CA GLN A 152 17.12 -7.09 -15.50
C GLN A 152 17.17 -5.88 -14.56
N THR A 153 16.59 -5.97 -13.36
CA THR A 153 16.66 -4.91 -12.33
C THR A 153 18.09 -4.76 -11.82
N PRO A 154 18.60 -3.60 -11.36
CA PRO A 154 19.98 -3.43 -10.85
C PRO A 154 20.24 -4.16 -9.51
N ASN A 155 21.50 -4.19 -9.06
CA ASN A 155 21.84 -4.82 -7.77
C ASN A 155 21.38 -3.94 -6.58
N VAL A 156 21.09 -4.58 -5.44
CA VAL A 156 20.56 -3.93 -4.22
C VAL A 156 21.54 -2.90 -3.62
N GLN A 157 22.84 -3.05 -3.89
CA GLN A 157 23.89 -2.18 -3.36
C GLN A 157 24.03 -0.84 -4.11
N GLU A 158 23.06 -0.51 -4.96
CA GLU A 158 23.15 0.59 -5.92
C GLU A 158 22.02 1.62 -5.79
N VAL A 159 21.31 1.69 -4.66
CA VAL A 159 20.27 2.71 -4.43
C VAL A 159 20.64 3.59 -3.25
N ASP A 160 20.70 4.89 -3.48
CA ASP A 160 21.01 5.91 -2.48
C ASP A 160 19.73 6.48 -1.85
N GLU A 161 18.64 6.55 -2.61
CA GLU A 161 17.35 7.10 -2.16
C GLU A 161 16.16 6.35 -2.75
N VAL A 162 15.09 6.25 -1.95
CA VAL A 162 13.77 5.81 -2.41
C VAL A 162 12.87 7.03 -2.53
N VAL A 163 12.38 7.28 -3.74
CA VAL A 163 11.54 8.43 -4.06
C VAL A 163 10.16 7.94 -4.47
N LEU A 164 9.12 8.47 -3.81
CA LEU A 164 7.74 8.21 -4.21
C LEU A 164 7.44 8.96 -5.51
N PHE A 165 7.17 8.20 -6.57
CA PHE A 165 6.84 8.68 -7.91
C PHE A 165 5.37 8.45 -8.29
N SER A 166 4.52 9.44 -8.04
CA SER A 166 3.06 9.34 -8.29
C SER A 166 2.70 9.53 -9.77
N GLY A 167 3.61 10.10 -10.56
CA GLY A 167 3.36 10.53 -11.94
C GLY A 167 2.77 11.95 -12.05
N GLY A 168 2.69 12.67 -10.93
CA GLY A 168 2.38 14.10 -10.86
C GLY A 168 3.61 14.98 -11.06
N LEU A 169 3.37 16.29 -11.29
CA LEU A 169 4.43 17.28 -11.53
C LEU A 169 5.46 17.31 -10.40
N ASP A 170 5.02 17.36 -9.15
CA ASP A 170 5.91 17.50 -8.00
C ASP A 170 6.82 16.26 -7.83
N SER A 171 6.25 15.07 -7.98
CA SER A 171 7.00 13.82 -7.96
C SER A 171 8.03 13.71 -9.10
N LEU A 172 7.71 14.29 -10.26
CA LEU A 172 8.65 14.39 -11.39
C LEU A 172 9.77 15.39 -11.13
N CYS A 173 9.45 16.57 -10.60
CA CYS A 173 10.45 17.55 -10.20
C CYS A 173 11.39 16.99 -9.13
N GLY A 174 10.87 16.26 -8.14
CA GLY A 174 11.66 15.57 -7.14
C GLY A 174 12.58 14.50 -7.73
N ALA A 175 12.06 13.68 -8.65
CA ALA A 175 12.88 12.69 -9.36
C ALA A 175 14.01 13.34 -10.18
N VAL A 176 13.71 14.44 -10.87
CA VAL A 176 14.71 15.22 -11.63
C VAL A 176 15.77 15.81 -10.71
N ASP A 177 15.38 16.41 -9.58
CA ASP A 177 16.35 16.95 -8.62
C ASP A 177 17.27 15.85 -8.10
N GLU A 178 16.72 14.77 -7.57
CA GLU A 178 17.48 13.68 -6.97
C GLU A 178 18.42 12.99 -7.98
N ILE A 179 17.96 12.76 -9.21
CA ILE A 179 18.74 12.00 -10.21
C ILE A 179 19.66 12.91 -11.03
N LEU A 180 19.12 14.00 -11.60
CA LEU A 180 19.87 14.84 -12.55
C LEU A 180 20.69 15.92 -11.87
N LEU A 181 20.24 16.49 -10.74
CA LEU A 181 20.96 17.54 -10.03
C LEU A 181 21.87 16.97 -8.93
N GLN A 182 21.32 16.12 -8.07
CA GLN A 182 22.05 15.52 -6.94
C GLN A 182 22.87 14.29 -7.33
N LYS A 183 22.69 13.76 -8.54
CA LYS A 183 23.42 12.58 -9.07
C LYS A 183 23.30 11.35 -8.17
N ARG A 184 22.13 11.14 -7.57
CA ARG A 184 21.85 9.97 -6.73
C ARG A 184 21.26 8.84 -7.54
N ARG A 185 21.53 7.61 -7.12
CA ARG A 185 20.90 6.42 -7.69
C ARG A 185 19.57 6.21 -6.98
N VAL A 186 18.48 6.30 -7.73
CA VAL A 186 17.14 6.38 -7.15
C VAL A 186 16.31 5.16 -7.50
N ALA A 187 15.60 4.63 -6.51
CA ALA A 187 14.47 3.75 -6.71
C ALA A 187 13.18 4.59 -6.67
N LEU A 188 12.57 4.77 -7.85
CA LEU A 188 11.25 5.36 -8.00
C LEU A 188 10.20 4.31 -7.64
N VAL A 189 9.36 4.61 -6.66
CA VAL A 189 8.27 3.72 -6.24
C VAL A 189 6.95 4.30 -6.70
N SER A 190 6.18 3.57 -7.48
CA SER A 190 4.86 3.99 -7.98
C SER A 190 3.76 3.04 -7.50
N HIS A 191 2.60 3.60 -7.18
CA HIS A 191 1.38 2.84 -6.91
C HIS A 191 0.36 3.05 -8.04
N THR A 192 -0.11 1.95 -8.63
CA THR A 192 -1.08 1.94 -9.74
C THR A 192 -2.26 1.04 -9.43
N PRO A 193 -3.49 1.60 -9.27
CA PRO A 193 -4.68 0.79 -9.11
C PRO A 193 -5.23 0.23 -10.45
N ALA A 194 -4.96 0.89 -11.60
CA ALA A 194 -5.28 0.43 -12.97
C ALA A 194 -4.70 1.37 -14.08
N GLY A 195 -4.70 0.86 -15.34
CA GLY A 195 -3.74 1.15 -16.42
C GLY A 195 -3.55 2.55 -17.00
N GLN A 196 -4.48 3.52 -16.92
CA GLN A 196 -4.21 4.85 -17.50
C GLN A 196 -3.11 5.61 -16.76
N LEU A 197 -3.10 5.50 -15.42
CA LEU A 197 -2.06 6.12 -14.60
C LEU A 197 -0.71 5.42 -14.80
N GLU A 198 -0.73 4.11 -15.01
CA GLU A 198 0.45 3.31 -15.28
C GLU A 198 1.15 3.73 -16.57
N HIS A 199 0.38 3.89 -17.66
CA HIS A 199 0.93 4.33 -18.94
C HIS A 199 1.63 5.68 -18.81
N ARG A 200 0.98 6.66 -18.16
CA ARG A 200 1.58 7.99 -17.93
C ARG A 200 2.85 7.91 -17.08
N GLN A 201 2.87 7.08 -16.04
CA GLN A 201 4.08 6.90 -15.22
C GLN A 201 5.23 6.28 -16.05
N GLN A 202 4.93 5.28 -16.89
CA GLN A 202 5.92 4.66 -17.77
C GLN A 202 6.47 5.63 -18.82
N GLU A 203 5.61 6.46 -19.42
CA GLU A 203 6.03 7.52 -20.34
C GLU A 203 6.96 8.51 -19.65
N LEU A 204 6.61 8.98 -18.44
CA LEU A 204 7.45 9.90 -17.68
C LEU A 204 8.79 9.29 -17.28
N VAL A 205 8.81 8.03 -16.85
CA VAL A 205 10.06 7.33 -16.53
C VAL A 205 10.91 7.16 -17.79
N THR A 206 10.30 6.84 -18.93
CA THR A 206 11.02 6.71 -20.21
C THR A 206 11.64 8.04 -20.63
N ALA A 207 10.88 9.14 -20.55
CA ALA A 207 11.38 10.48 -20.83
C ALA A 207 12.50 10.90 -19.85
N LEU A 208 12.37 10.57 -18.57
CA LEU A 208 13.43 10.83 -17.60
C LEU A 208 14.70 10.04 -17.92
N ARG A 209 14.58 8.76 -18.30
CA ARG A 209 15.71 7.91 -18.67
C ARG A 209 16.46 8.42 -19.90
N SER A 210 15.76 9.02 -20.87
CA SER A 210 16.42 9.59 -22.07
C SER A 210 17.28 10.82 -21.78
N GLU A 211 17.02 11.54 -20.69
CA GLU A 211 17.83 12.69 -20.26
C GLU A 211 19.09 12.27 -19.46
N ILE A 212 19.16 11.01 -19.01
CA ILE A 212 20.23 10.50 -18.16
C ILE A 212 21.36 9.93 -19.03
N ARG A 213 22.48 10.66 -19.10
CA ARG A 213 23.68 10.25 -19.84
C ARG A 213 24.53 9.19 -19.13
N ASP A 214 24.53 9.19 -17.80
CA ASP A 214 25.32 8.23 -17.00
C ASP A 214 24.48 6.97 -16.73
N PRO A 215 24.86 5.79 -17.26
CA PRO A 215 24.13 4.55 -17.04
C PRO A 215 23.99 4.17 -15.56
N LEU A 216 24.91 4.60 -14.69
CA LEU A 216 24.87 4.31 -13.26
C LEU A 216 23.74 5.07 -12.54
N LEU A 217 23.23 6.15 -13.12
CA LEU A 217 22.15 6.96 -12.57
C LEU A 217 20.77 6.57 -13.09
N GLN A 218 20.68 5.51 -13.90
CA GLN A 218 19.41 5.03 -14.43
C GLN A 218 18.50 4.59 -13.28
N PRO A 219 17.30 5.17 -13.12
CA PRO A 219 16.45 4.86 -12.00
C PRO A 219 15.86 3.46 -12.13
N LEU A 220 15.82 2.77 -11.00
CA LEU A 220 14.98 1.61 -10.82
C LEU A 220 13.54 2.09 -10.64
N HIS A 221 12.61 1.56 -11.43
CA HIS A 221 11.19 1.87 -11.27
C HIS A 221 10.49 0.64 -10.70
N VAL A 222 10.12 0.73 -9.42
CA VAL A 222 9.36 -0.31 -8.71
C VAL A 222 7.88 0.06 -8.80
N GLN A 223 7.11 -0.79 -9.47
CA GLN A 223 5.67 -0.64 -9.57
C GLN A 223 4.97 -1.55 -8.57
N ALA A 224 3.96 -1.02 -7.91
CA ALA A 224 3.15 -1.78 -6.99
C ALA A 224 1.67 -1.59 -7.32
N GLU A 225 1.02 -2.72 -7.56
CA GLU A 225 -0.37 -2.84 -7.93
C GLU A 225 -1.14 -3.36 -6.72
N VAL A 226 -2.03 -2.51 -6.20
CA VAL A 226 -3.00 -2.91 -5.20
C VAL A 226 -4.39 -2.58 -5.72
N ASN A 227 -5.15 -3.63 -5.98
CA ASN A 227 -6.54 -3.50 -6.39
C ASN A 227 -7.38 -4.59 -5.72
N LYS A 228 -8.64 -4.63 -6.08
CA LYS A 228 -9.67 -5.45 -5.42
C LYS A 228 -10.77 -5.72 -6.43
N ASP A 229 -11.57 -6.74 -6.15
CA ASP A 229 -12.66 -7.16 -7.02
C ASP A 229 -13.70 -6.03 -7.21
N GLN A 230 -14.45 -6.10 -8.31
CA GLN A 230 -15.33 -5.01 -8.74
C GLN A 230 -16.44 -4.71 -7.72
N ASP A 231 -16.94 -5.73 -7.03
CA ASP A 231 -17.94 -5.65 -5.97
C ASP A 231 -17.46 -4.84 -4.74
N LEU A 232 -16.15 -4.75 -4.53
CA LEU A 232 -15.54 -3.91 -3.50
C LEU A 232 -15.32 -2.46 -3.95
N ASN A 233 -15.64 -2.07 -5.20
CA ASN A 233 -15.57 -0.68 -5.66
C ASN A 233 -16.86 0.09 -5.33
N ARG A 234 -17.16 0.27 -4.05
CA ARG A 234 -18.38 0.97 -3.61
C ARG A 234 -18.12 2.44 -3.26
N GLY A 235 -16.96 2.74 -2.68
CA GLY A 235 -16.50 4.08 -2.36
C GLY A 235 -15.51 4.60 -3.40
N PHE A 236 -15.65 5.88 -3.77
CA PHE A 236 -14.75 6.54 -4.71
C PHE A 236 -13.62 7.32 -4.02
N THR A 237 -13.74 7.61 -2.73
CA THR A 237 -12.68 8.24 -1.94
C THR A 237 -11.55 7.25 -1.68
N GLN A 238 -10.30 7.72 -1.76
CA GLN A 238 -9.10 6.91 -1.50
C GLN A 238 -8.24 7.56 -0.41
N ARG A 239 -8.87 7.91 0.72
CA ARG A 239 -8.23 8.73 1.77
C ARG A 239 -7.10 7.97 2.50
N SER A 240 -7.09 6.63 2.47
CA SER A 240 -5.99 5.82 3.00
C SER A 240 -4.88 5.51 1.98
N ARG A 241 -4.98 5.98 0.73
CA ARG A 241 -4.01 5.68 -0.34
C ARG A 241 -2.59 6.11 -0.01
N SER A 242 -2.42 7.26 0.64
CA SER A 242 -1.10 7.77 1.05
C SER A 242 -0.42 6.84 2.07
N PHE A 243 -1.19 6.25 3.00
CA PHE A 243 -0.68 5.25 3.95
C PHE A 243 -0.19 4.00 3.22
N LEU A 244 -0.97 3.47 2.28
CA LEU A 244 -0.54 2.35 1.44
C LEU A 244 0.76 2.67 0.70
N TYR A 245 0.78 3.84 0.07
CA TYR A 245 1.90 4.23 -0.77
C TYR A 245 3.19 4.44 0.04
N ALA A 246 3.11 5.11 1.19
CA ALA A 246 4.23 5.29 2.11
C ALA A 246 4.69 3.96 2.73
N SER A 247 3.75 3.07 3.08
CA SER A 247 4.07 1.73 3.61
C SER A 247 4.88 0.90 2.62
N MET A 248 4.45 0.90 1.35
CA MET A 248 5.19 0.25 0.27
C MET A 248 6.59 0.85 0.11
N ALA A 249 6.70 2.17 0.00
CA ALA A 249 8.00 2.84 -0.11
C ALA A 249 8.92 2.55 1.08
N ALA A 250 8.39 2.50 2.30
CA ALA A 250 9.15 2.17 3.50
C ALA A 250 9.70 0.73 3.45
N VAL A 251 8.91 -0.24 2.98
CA VAL A 251 9.40 -1.60 2.79
C VAL A 251 10.44 -1.68 1.68
N ILE A 252 10.25 -0.96 0.57
CA ILE A 252 11.27 -0.87 -0.48
C ILE A 252 12.57 -0.26 0.05
N ALA A 253 12.49 0.80 0.85
CA ALA A 253 13.66 1.38 1.51
C ALA A 253 14.38 0.35 2.39
N ARG A 254 13.64 -0.45 3.17
CA ARG A 254 14.23 -1.54 3.97
C ARG A 254 14.85 -2.65 3.12
N ILE A 255 14.29 -2.98 1.96
CA ILE A 255 14.90 -3.91 0.98
C ILE A 255 16.29 -3.38 0.55
N PHE A 256 16.40 -2.08 0.32
CA PHE A 256 17.66 -1.40 0.00
C PHE A 256 18.50 -1.01 1.22
N LYS A 257 18.12 -1.44 2.42
CA LYS A 257 18.80 -1.11 3.71
C LYS A 257 18.87 0.38 4.02
N LEU A 258 17.93 1.15 3.49
CA LEU A 258 17.73 2.56 3.79
C LEU A 258 16.76 2.72 4.98
N ASP A 259 16.84 3.86 5.65
CA ASP A 259 16.02 4.22 6.80
C ASP A 259 15.10 5.42 6.55
N ARG A 260 15.11 5.96 5.32
CA ARG A 260 14.27 7.07 4.89
C ARG A 260 13.65 6.84 3.50
N ILE A 261 12.60 7.61 3.26
CA ILE A 261 11.94 7.77 1.96
C ILE A 261 11.79 9.27 1.65
N ARG A 262 11.73 9.63 0.37
CA ARG A 262 11.50 11.01 -0.08
C ARG A 262 10.11 11.13 -0.68
N PHE A 263 9.34 12.09 -0.15
CA PHE A 263 8.00 12.41 -0.61
C PHE A 263 8.00 13.85 -1.14
N TYR A 264 7.71 14.04 -2.42
CA TYR A 264 7.60 15.35 -3.06
C TYR A 264 6.15 15.62 -3.42
N GLU A 265 5.52 16.54 -2.70
CA GLU A 265 4.12 16.92 -2.91
C GLU A 265 3.94 18.38 -2.49
N ASN A 266 3.07 19.11 -3.18
CA ASN A 266 2.65 20.42 -2.71
C ASN A 266 1.65 20.29 -1.55
N GLY A 267 1.82 21.13 -0.53
CA GLY A 267 1.09 21.01 0.73
C GLY A 267 -0.43 21.14 0.61
N VAL A 268 -0.95 21.83 -0.43
CA VAL A 268 -2.40 22.03 -0.60
C VAL A 268 -3.10 20.74 -1.03
N VAL A 269 -2.51 19.99 -1.96
CA VAL A 269 -3.06 18.69 -2.39
C VAL A 269 -2.84 17.61 -1.32
N SER A 270 -1.82 17.76 -0.48
CA SER A 270 -1.53 16.86 0.65
C SER A 270 -2.57 16.90 1.77
N LEU A 271 -3.36 17.98 1.88
CA LEU A 271 -4.22 18.24 3.05
C LEU A 271 -5.58 17.52 3.02
N ASN A 272 -5.90 16.71 2.00
CA ASN A 272 -7.14 15.91 1.89
C ASN A 272 -8.37 16.63 2.50
N LEU A 273 -8.61 17.88 2.09
CA LEU A 273 -9.68 18.71 2.67
C LEU A 273 -11.04 18.01 2.58
N PRO A 274 -11.93 18.18 3.58
CA PRO A 274 -13.24 17.53 3.62
C PRO A 274 -14.12 17.91 2.42
#